data_AF-W6TFL6-F1
#
_entry.id   AF-W6TFL6-F1
#
_cell.length_a   1.000
_cell.length_b   1.000
_cell.length_c   1.000
_cell.angle_alpha   90.00
_cell.angle_beta   90.00
_cell.angle_gamma   90.00
#
_symmetry.space_group_name_H-M   'P 1'
#
loop_
_entity.id
_entity.type
_entity.pdbx_description
1 polymer ?
#
loop_
_entity_poly.entity_id
_entity_poly.type
_entity_poly.pdbx_seq_one_letter_code
_entity_poly.pdbx_strand_id
1 'polypeptide(L)'
;MFSEMREEKNPNAEATESAVKTLVENTLDKIIAGAKEASEAIGEDSNPIGNVADQNGTGVAGTDVDKLVEGIEVIVKVVLEGVGNADAGNDKKVSDGSSSRNAAAAGEGESGKLFAIGAGASGDQANAKKVATDAAKSVGGVRGADILQSMIGNNGDAAKFAKELTVNVSAIPKDATIAGGMALRAAMAKGG
;
A
#
# COMPACT_ATOMS: atom_id res chain seq x y z
N MET A 1 -3.09 -39.61 -21.49
CA MET A 1 -3.29 -39.59 -20.02
C MET A 1 -4.64 -39.01 -19.57
N PHE A 2 -4.94 -37.72 -19.75
CA PHE A 2 -6.25 -37.17 -19.31
C PHE A 2 -7.45 -37.70 -20.13
N SER A 3 -7.31 -37.78 -21.45
CA SER A 3 -8.33 -38.36 -22.34
C SER A 3 -8.60 -39.84 -22.05
N GLU A 4 -7.56 -40.61 -21.74
CA GLU A 4 -7.66 -42.02 -21.34
C GLU A 4 -8.39 -42.16 -19.99
N MET A 5 -8.13 -41.28 -19.02
CA MET A 5 -8.83 -41.29 -17.72
C MET A 5 -10.34 -41.01 -17.84
N ARG A 6 -10.76 -40.19 -18.83
CA ARG A 6 -12.18 -39.97 -19.14
C ARG A 6 -12.80 -41.19 -19.81
N GLU A 7 -12.08 -41.83 -20.75
CA GLU A 7 -12.52 -43.08 -21.38
C GLU A 7 -12.68 -44.22 -20.36
N GLU A 8 -11.80 -44.28 -19.36
CA GLU A 8 -11.84 -45.26 -18.26
C GLU A 8 -12.90 -44.95 -17.18
N LYS A 9 -13.71 -43.89 -17.34
CA LYS A 9 -14.73 -43.46 -16.36
C LYS A 9 -14.19 -43.26 -14.94
N ASN A 10 -12.97 -42.74 -14.82
CA ASN A 10 -12.44 -42.40 -13.50
C ASN A 10 -13.34 -41.32 -12.85
N PRO A 11 -13.98 -41.59 -11.70
CA PRO A 11 -14.91 -40.66 -11.07
C PRO A 11 -14.25 -39.33 -10.65
N ASN A 12 -12.92 -39.31 -10.53
CA ASN A 12 -12.16 -38.10 -10.16
C ASN A 12 -11.76 -37.24 -11.37
N ALA A 13 -11.95 -37.70 -12.61
CA ALA A 13 -11.50 -36.98 -13.81
C ALA A 13 -12.21 -35.61 -13.95
N GLU A 14 -13.54 -35.59 -13.86
CA GLU A 14 -14.33 -34.36 -13.97
C GLU A 14 -14.10 -33.41 -12.78
N ALA A 15 -14.01 -33.96 -11.57
CA ALA A 15 -13.73 -33.17 -10.37
C ALA A 15 -12.36 -32.49 -10.45
N THR A 16 -11.34 -33.22 -10.96
CA THR A 16 -9.99 -32.68 -11.17
C THR A 16 -9.99 -31.62 -12.27
N GLU A 17 -10.70 -31.85 -13.39
CA GLU A 17 -10.84 -30.86 -14.46
C GLU A 17 -11.40 -29.54 -13.93
N SER A 18 -12.49 -29.61 -13.17
CA SER A 18 -13.16 -28.45 -12.61
C SER A 18 -12.29 -27.71 -11.60
N ALA A 19 -11.59 -28.44 -10.71
CA ALA A 19 -10.67 -27.86 -9.75
C ALA A 19 -9.49 -27.16 -10.43
N VAL A 20 -8.90 -27.78 -11.46
CA VAL A 20 -7.79 -27.19 -12.23
C VAL A 20 -8.26 -25.95 -12.99
N LYS A 21 -9.42 -26.02 -13.65
CA LYS A 21 -10.00 -24.87 -14.36
C LYS A 21 -10.26 -23.70 -13.41
N THR A 22 -10.82 -23.99 -12.23
CA THR A 22 -11.06 -22.98 -11.18
C THR A 22 -9.75 -22.35 -10.72
N LEU A 23 -8.71 -23.15 -10.46
CA LEU A 23 -7.40 -22.63 -10.06
C LEU A 23 -6.80 -21.70 -11.12
N VAL A 24 -6.87 -22.09 -12.40
CA VAL A 24 -6.31 -21.28 -13.49
C VAL A 24 -7.11 -19.98 -13.66
N GLU A 25 -8.41 -20.08 -13.96
CA GLU A 25 -9.22 -18.93 -14.36
C GLU A 25 -9.53 -17.99 -13.19
N ASN A 26 -9.74 -18.52 -11.98
CA ASN A 26 -10.15 -17.70 -10.84
C ASN A 26 -8.99 -17.23 -9.96
N THR A 27 -7.81 -17.87 -10.05
CA THR A 27 -6.65 -17.52 -9.22
C THR A 27 -5.47 -17.07 -10.06
N LEU A 28 -4.89 -17.96 -10.88
CA LEU A 28 -3.63 -17.68 -11.57
C LEU A 28 -3.77 -16.56 -12.60
N ASP A 29 -4.80 -16.61 -13.46
CA ASP A 29 -5.02 -15.59 -14.49
C ASP A 29 -5.23 -14.20 -13.89
N LYS A 30 -5.94 -14.12 -12.76
CA LYS A 30 -6.17 -12.85 -12.04
C LYS A 30 -4.90 -12.32 -11.39
N ILE A 31 -4.11 -13.19 -10.76
CA ILE A 31 -2.82 -12.79 -10.17
C ILE A 31 -1.89 -12.28 -11.28
N ILE A 32 -1.83 -12.96 -12.42
CA ILE A 32 -1.01 -12.55 -13.57
C ILE A 32 -1.47 -11.19 -14.10
N ALA A 33 -2.78 -11.00 -14.28
CA ALA A 33 -3.34 -9.74 -14.74
C ALA A 33 -3.04 -8.57 -13.79
N GLY A 34 -3.29 -8.75 -12.49
CA GLY A 34 -3.00 -7.73 -11.48
C GLY A 34 -1.50 -7.43 -11.36
N ALA A 35 -0.66 -8.46 -11.42
CA ALA A 35 0.79 -8.29 -11.37
C ALA A 35 1.32 -7.54 -12.59
N LYS A 36 0.77 -7.82 -13.78
CA LYS A 36 1.11 -7.09 -15.00
C LYS A 36 0.75 -5.61 -14.88
N GLU A 37 -0.48 -5.28 -14.50
CA GLU A 37 -0.93 -3.89 -14.31
C GLU A 37 -0.05 -3.14 -13.30
N ALA A 38 0.19 -3.75 -12.13
CA ALA A 38 1.06 -3.17 -11.11
C ALA A 38 2.49 -2.97 -11.62
N SER A 39 3.06 -3.94 -12.33
CA SER A 39 4.42 -3.85 -12.88
C SER A 39 4.56 -2.77 -13.95
N GLU A 40 3.52 -2.56 -14.77
CA GLU A 40 3.50 -1.49 -15.77
C GLU A 40 3.41 -0.11 -15.11
N ALA A 41 2.68 0.02 -14.00
CA ALA A 41 2.58 1.26 -13.22
C ALA A 41 3.89 1.60 -12.47
N ILE A 42 4.58 0.60 -11.91
CA ILE A 42 5.92 0.79 -11.30
C ILE A 42 6.92 1.24 -12.38
N GLY A 43 6.87 0.61 -13.55
CA GLY A 43 7.75 0.90 -14.67
C GLY A 43 9.24 0.76 -14.31
N GLU A 44 10.09 1.56 -14.94
CA GLU A 44 11.50 1.67 -14.60
C GLU A 44 11.71 2.89 -13.69
N ASP A 45 12.23 2.63 -12.48
CA ASP A 45 12.72 3.62 -11.54
C ASP A 45 14.05 3.14 -10.92
N SER A 46 15.03 4.03 -10.85
CA SER A 46 16.35 3.77 -10.26
C SER A 46 16.52 4.39 -8.87
N ASN A 47 15.50 5.10 -8.38
CA ASN A 47 15.53 5.69 -7.05
C ASN A 47 15.52 4.59 -5.97
N PRO A 48 16.21 4.81 -4.84
CA PRO A 48 16.17 3.86 -3.73
C PRO A 48 14.78 3.85 -3.09
N ILE A 49 14.37 2.70 -2.57
CA ILE A 49 13.21 2.62 -1.68
C ILE A 49 13.47 3.45 -0.43
N GLY A 50 12.48 4.25 -0.02
CA GLY A 50 12.63 5.15 1.12
C GLY A 50 13.53 6.34 0.81
N ASN A 51 13.54 6.80 -0.45
CA ASN A 51 14.29 7.99 -0.82
C ASN A 51 13.87 9.19 0.03
N VAL A 52 14.85 9.94 0.54
CA VAL A 52 14.60 11.15 1.32
C VAL A 52 15.25 12.29 0.56
N ALA A 53 14.46 13.35 0.32
CA ALA A 53 14.96 14.53 -0.36
C ALA A 53 16.14 15.16 0.39
N ASP A 54 17.05 15.78 -0.36
CA ASP A 54 18.17 16.54 0.19
C ASP A 54 17.71 17.67 1.14
N GLN A 55 18.65 18.27 1.85
CA GLN A 55 18.36 19.40 2.73
C GLN A 55 17.63 20.53 1.95
N ASN A 56 16.43 20.90 2.43
CA ASN A 56 15.49 21.83 1.78
C ASN A 56 14.78 21.33 0.52
N GLY A 57 14.97 20.06 0.14
CA GLY A 57 14.18 19.40 -0.89
C GLY A 57 12.75 19.14 -0.44
N THR A 58 11.87 18.91 -1.41
CA THR A 58 10.46 18.59 -1.20
C THR A 58 10.17 17.14 -1.57
N GLY A 59 9.23 16.50 -0.88
CA GLY A 59 8.74 15.19 -1.29
C GLY A 59 8.09 15.25 -2.68
N VAL A 60 8.28 14.21 -3.47
CA VAL A 60 7.70 14.07 -4.82
C VAL A 60 6.53 13.09 -4.75
N ALA A 61 5.43 13.39 -5.43
CA ALA A 61 4.28 12.50 -5.48
C ALA A 61 4.58 11.33 -6.44
N GLY A 62 4.10 10.15 -6.09
CA GLY A 62 4.20 9.00 -6.97
C GLY A 62 3.37 9.17 -8.24
N THR A 63 3.88 8.67 -9.36
CA THR A 63 3.14 8.61 -10.64
C THR A 63 2.39 7.29 -10.79
N ASP A 64 1.27 7.30 -11.53
CA ASP A 64 0.47 6.11 -11.84
C ASP A 64 -0.01 5.29 -10.63
N VAL A 65 -0.11 5.93 -9.45
CA VAL A 65 -0.54 5.29 -8.19
C VAL A 65 -1.90 4.61 -8.33
N ASP A 66 -2.83 5.18 -9.09
CA ASP A 66 -4.17 4.59 -9.27
C ASP A 66 -4.10 3.22 -9.97
N LYS A 67 -3.28 3.10 -11.04
CA LYS A 67 -3.08 1.81 -11.73
C LYS A 67 -2.36 0.79 -10.84
N LEU A 68 -1.36 1.27 -10.08
CA LEU A 68 -0.65 0.44 -9.11
C LEU A 68 -1.62 -0.14 -8.06
N VAL A 69 -2.51 0.69 -7.51
CA VAL A 69 -3.53 0.29 -6.54
C VAL A 69 -4.50 -0.71 -7.17
N GLU A 70 -4.99 -0.46 -8.39
CA GLU A 70 -5.88 -1.38 -9.11
C GLU A 70 -5.25 -2.75 -9.32
N GLY A 71 -3.98 -2.81 -9.78
CA GLY A 71 -3.24 -4.05 -9.96
C GLY A 71 -3.05 -4.83 -8.65
N ILE A 72 -2.65 -4.13 -7.58
CA ILE A 72 -2.49 -4.73 -6.24
C ILE A 72 -3.84 -5.24 -5.71
N GLU A 73 -4.93 -4.49 -5.90
CA GLU A 73 -6.26 -4.85 -5.43
C GLU A 73 -6.75 -6.18 -6.01
N VAL A 74 -6.50 -6.42 -7.30
CA VAL A 74 -6.84 -7.71 -7.93
C VAL A 74 -6.11 -8.87 -7.25
N ILE A 75 -4.80 -8.72 -7.00
CA ILE A 75 -3.98 -9.76 -6.34
C ILE A 75 -4.45 -9.97 -4.90
N VAL A 76 -4.61 -8.89 -4.14
CA VAL A 76 -4.99 -8.93 -2.72
C VAL A 76 -6.36 -9.57 -2.52
N LYS A 77 -7.35 -9.25 -3.36
CA LYS A 77 -8.68 -9.87 -3.29
C LYS A 77 -8.66 -11.38 -3.52
N VAL A 78 -7.76 -11.86 -4.37
CA VAL A 78 -7.61 -13.29 -4.66
C VAL A 78 -6.82 -14.02 -3.58
N VAL A 79 -5.76 -13.41 -3.05
CA VAL A 79 -4.81 -14.10 -2.15
C VAL A 79 -5.19 -13.98 -0.69
N LEU A 80 -5.67 -12.80 -0.25
CA LEU A 80 -5.93 -12.56 1.16
C LEU A 80 -7.36 -12.88 1.57
N GLU A 81 -8.33 -12.88 0.64
CA GLU A 81 -9.73 -13.27 0.93
C GLU A 81 -10.34 -12.56 2.18
N GLY A 82 -9.96 -11.29 2.41
CA GLY A 82 -10.42 -10.51 3.58
C GLY A 82 -9.53 -10.62 4.83
N VAL A 83 -8.39 -11.31 4.75
CA VAL A 83 -7.36 -11.28 5.81
C VAL A 83 -6.69 -9.91 5.85
N GLY A 84 -6.52 -9.39 7.07
CA GLY A 84 -5.96 -8.06 7.32
C GLY A 84 -7.05 -7.04 7.62
N ASN A 85 -6.65 -5.85 8.06
CA ASN A 85 -7.56 -4.75 8.35
C ASN A 85 -6.92 -3.42 7.93
N ALA A 86 -7.54 -2.73 6.97
CA ALA A 86 -7.11 -1.41 6.50
C ALA A 86 -7.08 -0.34 7.60
N ASP A 87 -7.82 -0.58 8.69
CA ASP A 87 -7.93 0.26 9.87
C ASP A 87 -7.10 -0.24 11.07
N ALA A 88 -6.11 -1.11 10.85
CA ALA A 88 -5.29 -1.67 11.92
C ALA A 88 -4.40 -0.61 12.59
N GLY A 89 -4.07 -0.88 13.86
CA GLY A 89 -3.33 0.02 14.74
C GLY A 89 -4.19 1.18 15.23
N ASN A 90 -3.53 2.27 15.64
CA ASN A 90 -4.20 3.44 16.19
C ASN A 90 -3.80 4.74 15.48
N ASP A 91 -4.54 5.79 15.79
CA ASP A 91 -4.34 7.13 15.28
C ASP A 91 -3.38 7.97 16.13
N LYS A 92 -2.75 7.38 17.16
CA LYS A 92 -1.98 8.14 18.14
C LYS A 92 -0.58 8.46 17.62
N LYS A 93 -0.22 9.75 17.69
CA LYS A 93 1.12 10.22 17.34
C LYS A 93 2.12 9.79 18.40
N VAL A 94 3.30 9.37 17.97
CA VAL A 94 4.39 8.97 18.89
C VAL A 94 4.81 10.07 19.86
N SER A 95 4.71 11.34 19.45
CA SER A 95 5.31 12.46 20.20
C SER A 95 4.73 12.65 21.61
N ASP A 96 3.47 12.28 21.83
CA ASP A 96 2.83 12.28 23.16
C ASP A 96 2.09 10.96 23.49
N GLY A 97 2.02 10.03 22.54
CA GLY A 97 1.38 8.71 22.70
C GLY A 97 -0.14 8.75 22.92
N SER A 98 -0.78 9.93 22.86
CA SER A 98 -2.16 10.12 23.32
C SER A 98 -3.03 10.95 22.39
N SER A 99 -2.45 11.94 21.72
CA SER A 99 -3.17 12.74 20.74
C SER A 99 -3.27 11.99 19.42
N SER A 100 -4.40 12.14 18.75
CA SER A 100 -4.59 11.63 17.40
C SER A 100 -3.79 12.47 16.38
N ARG A 101 -3.47 11.86 15.23
CA ARG A 101 -2.93 12.55 14.06
C ARG A 101 -3.98 13.47 13.43
N ASN A 102 -3.56 14.38 12.56
CA ASN A 102 -4.50 15.21 11.79
C ASN A 102 -4.87 14.55 10.46
N ALA A 103 -6.15 14.65 10.08
CA ALA A 103 -6.63 14.23 8.77
C ALA A 103 -6.38 15.28 7.67
N ALA A 104 -6.35 16.56 8.05
CA ALA A 104 -6.10 17.67 7.13
C ALA A 104 -4.88 18.45 7.60
N ALA A 105 -3.94 18.67 6.67
CA ALA A 105 -2.67 19.36 6.91
C ALA A 105 -1.91 18.84 8.15
N ALA A 106 -1.03 17.86 7.92
CA ALA A 106 -0.36 17.19 9.01
C ALA A 106 0.31 18.14 10.02
N GLY A 107 0.08 17.88 11.31
CA GLY A 107 0.63 18.62 12.43
C GLY A 107 2.13 18.39 12.64
N GLU A 108 2.72 19.13 13.56
CA GLU A 108 4.15 19.01 13.84
C GLU A 108 4.50 17.67 14.50
N GLY A 109 5.48 16.97 13.94
CA GLY A 109 6.01 15.72 14.49
C GLY A 109 5.18 14.47 14.21
N GLU A 110 4.24 14.49 13.27
CA GLU A 110 3.49 13.30 12.83
C GLU A 110 3.87 12.83 11.42
N SER A 111 3.73 11.53 11.18
CA SER A 111 4.14 10.85 9.94
C SER A 111 3.54 11.43 8.65
N GLY A 112 2.35 12.05 8.73
CA GLY A 112 1.73 12.73 7.58
C GLY A 112 2.64 13.77 6.93
N LYS A 113 3.55 14.38 7.69
CA LYS A 113 4.52 15.37 7.17
C LYS A 113 5.50 14.78 6.14
N LEU A 114 5.71 13.47 6.11
CA LEU A 114 6.52 12.82 5.07
C LEU A 114 5.94 13.01 3.67
N PHE A 115 4.63 13.26 3.58
CA PHE A 115 3.92 13.35 2.31
C PHE A 115 3.74 14.80 1.82
N ALA A 116 4.09 15.81 2.63
CA ALA A 116 3.81 17.22 2.36
C ALA A 116 4.82 17.90 1.42
N ILE A 117 4.40 19.03 0.81
CA ILE A 117 5.32 19.98 0.16
C ILE A 117 6.05 20.87 1.18
N GLY A 118 7.21 21.38 0.79
CA GLY A 118 7.91 22.47 1.45
C GLY A 118 9.31 22.10 1.93
N ALA A 119 10.26 23.02 1.77
CA ALA A 119 11.58 22.88 2.35
C ALA A 119 11.46 22.69 3.86
N GLY A 120 11.95 21.57 4.38
CA GLY A 120 11.78 21.23 5.80
C GLY A 120 10.34 20.89 6.17
N ALA A 121 9.59 20.22 5.29
CA ALA A 121 8.21 19.76 5.57
C ALA A 121 8.08 18.95 6.89
N SER A 122 9.15 18.24 7.28
CA SER A 122 9.22 17.54 8.57
C SER A 122 9.49 18.45 9.78
N GLY A 123 9.59 19.77 9.56
CA GLY A 123 9.90 20.81 10.54
C GLY A 123 11.38 20.85 10.94
N ASP A 124 11.66 21.58 12.02
CA ASP A 124 12.98 21.60 12.66
C ASP A 124 13.45 20.19 13.06
N GLN A 125 14.75 20.03 13.32
CA GLN A 125 15.35 18.71 13.65
C GLN A 125 14.58 17.93 14.73
N ALA A 126 14.04 18.62 15.75
CA ALA A 126 13.26 18.00 16.81
C ALA A 126 11.92 17.42 16.31
N ASN A 127 11.30 18.00 15.29
CA ASN A 127 10.09 17.49 14.66
C ASN A 127 10.44 16.42 13.63
N ALA A 128 11.52 16.56 12.87
CA ALA A 128 11.94 15.56 11.89
C ALA A 128 12.16 14.17 12.53
N LYS A 129 12.80 14.13 13.70
CA LYS A 129 12.95 12.88 14.47
C LYS A 129 11.60 12.29 14.87
N LYS A 130 10.65 13.13 15.31
CA LYS A 130 9.31 12.67 15.71
C LYS A 130 8.53 12.13 14.52
N VAL A 131 8.55 12.82 13.37
CA VAL A 131 7.93 12.38 12.11
C VAL A 131 8.45 10.99 11.71
N ALA A 132 9.78 10.83 11.65
CA ALA A 132 10.39 9.55 11.29
C ALA A 132 10.07 8.44 12.32
N THR A 133 10.03 8.76 13.60
CA THR A 133 9.68 7.78 14.65
C THR A 133 8.21 7.38 14.57
N ASP A 134 7.31 8.33 14.31
CA ASP A 134 5.87 8.06 14.13
C ASP A 134 5.63 7.18 12.89
N ALA A 135 6.34 7.44 11.79
CA ALA A 135 6.30 6.62 10.59
C ALA A 135 6.79 5.19 10.85
N ALA A 136 7.93 5.04 11.54
CA ALA A 136 8.45 3.73 11.93
C ALA A 136 7.48 2.97 12.85
N LYS A 137 6.84 3.66 13.79
CA LYS A 137 5.80 3.10 14.66
C LYS A 137 4.57 2.66 13.87
N SER A 138 4.16 3.41 12.85
CA SER A 138 3.04 3.01 11.99
C SER A 138 3.32 1.72 11.23
N VAL A 139 4.53 1.56 10.69
CA VAL A 139 4.94 0.31 10.02
C VAL A 139 5.09 -0.84 11.01
N GLY A 140 5.74 -0.61 12.16
CA GLY A 140 5.97 -1.65 13.17
C GLY A 140 4.74 -2.04 13.99
N GLY A 141 3.68 -1.22 13.96
CA GLY A 141 2.44 -1.43 14.71
C GLY A 141 1.38 -2.27 13.98
N VAL A 142 1.65 -2.68 12.74
CA VAL A 142 0.68 -3.40 11.88
C VAL A 142 1.33 -4.61 11.22
N ARG A 143 0.52 -5.51 10.65
CA ARG A 143 1.00 -6.68 9.90
C ARG A 143 1.05 -6.36 8.41
N GLY A 144 1.82 -7.14 7.64
CA GLY A 144 1.89 -6.99 6.19
C GLY A 144 0.52 -7.07 5.50
N ALA A 145 -0.37 -7.97 5.93
CA ALA A 145 -1.74 -8.04 5.40
C ALA A 145 -2.57 -6.77 5.68
N ASP A 146 -2.34 -6.10 6.82
CA ASP A 146 -3.03 -4.86 7.15
C ASP A 146 -2.54 -3.70 6.25
N ILE A 147 -1.24 -3.67 5.93
CA ILE A 147 -0.66 -2.74 4.96
C ILE A 147 -1.22 -3.01 3.55
N LEU A 148 -1.26 -4.28 3.12
CA LEU A 148 -1.84 -4.65 1.82
C LEU A 148 -3.31 -4.22 1.73
N GLN A 149 -4.10 -4.42 2.79
CA GLN A 149 -5.50 -4.00 2.81
C GLN A 149 -5.68 -2.48 2.85
N SER A 150 -4.77 -1.72 3.45
CA SER A 150 -4.88 -0.26 3.46
C SER A 150 -4.52 0.40 2.13
N MET A 151 -3.77 -0.30 1.28
CA MET A 151 -3.39 0.19 -0.06
C MET A 151 -4.49 0.03 -1.11
N ILE A 152 -5.41 -0.91 -0.93
CA ILE A 152 -6.45 -1.19 -1.92
C ILE A 152 -7.60 -0.17 -1.85
N GLY A 153 -8.30 0.02 -2.97
CA GLY A 153 -9.36 1.00 -3.10
C GLY A 153 -8.88 2.31 -3.71
N ASN A 154 -9.31 2.57 -4.94
CA ASN A 154 -9.04 3.81 -5.64
C ASN A 154 -9.50 5.03 -4.82
N ASN A 155 -8.62 6.02 -4.70
CA ASN A 155 -8.81 7.20 -3.86
C ASN A 155 -8.93 6.92 -2.35
N GLY A 156 -8.53 5.73 -1.88
CA GLY A 156 -8.31 5.48 -0.47
C GLY A 156 -7.27 6.42 0.13
N ASP A 157 -7.31 6.62 1.44
CA ASP A 157 -6.46 7.61 2.11
C ASP A 157 -4.95 7.29 1.97
N ALA A 158 -4.58 6.01 1.88
CA ALA A 158 -3.21 5.60 1.56
C ALA A 158 -2.79 6.02 0.13
N ALA A 159 -3.66 5.81 -0.86
CA ALA A 159 -3.43 6.23 -2.24
C ALA A 159 -3.30 7.76 -2.35
N LYS A 160 -4.13 8.51 -1.60
CA LYS A 160 -4.03 9.97 -1.50
C LYS A 160 -2.68 10.42 -0.95
N PHE A 161 -2.20 9.81 0.14
CA PHE A 161 -0.85 10.11 0.65
C PHE A 161 0.25 9.87 -0.41
N ALA A 162 0.08 8.85 -1.25
CA ALA A 162 1.07 8.51 -2.26
C ALA A 162 1.08 9.45 -3.47
N LYS A 163 -0.09 9.89 -3.96
CA LYS A 163 -0.21 10.69 -5.18
C LYS A 163 -0.45 12.19 -4.96
N GLU A 164 -0.83 12.58 -3.74
CA GLU A 164 -1.11 13.97 -3.39
C GLU A 164 -0.07 14.52 -2.41
N LEU A 165 0.17 15.83 -2.50
CA LEU A 165 1.12 16.53 -1.63
C LEU A 165 0.43 17.45 -0.61
N THR A 166 -0.91 17.49 -0.63
CA THR A 166 -1.71 18.32 0.28
C THR A 166 -1.83 17.71 1.68
N VAL A 167 -1.60 16.39 1.80
CA VAL A 167 -1.73 15.62 3.04
C VAL A 167 -3.13 15.73 3.64
N ASN A 168 -4.14 15.87 2.76
CA ASN A 168 -5.54 15.88 3.13
C ASN A 168 -6.15 14.51 2.84
N VAL A 169 -6.48 13.79 3.91
CA VAL A 169 -7.14 12.50 3.86
C VAL A 169 -8.54 12.59 4.45
N SER A 170 -9.36 11.58 4.17
CA SER A 170 -10.80 11.58 4.49
C SER A 170 -11.04 11.23 5.96
N ALA A 171 -10.24 10.31 6.51
CA ALA A 171 -10.28 9.91 7.90
C ALA A 171 -8.98 10.26 8.63
N ILE A 172 -9.05 10.34 9.95
CA ILE A 172 -7.84 10.45 10.78
C ILE A 172 -6.98 9.21 10.52
N PRO A 173 -5.73 9.36 10.05
CA PRO A 173 -4.95 8.24 9.57
C PRO A 173 -4.46 7.36 10.72
N LYS A 174 -4.81 6.07 10.64
CA LYS A 174 -4.28 5.04 11.52
C LYS A 174 -2.94 4.51 11.01
N ASP A 175 -2.30 3.69 11.83
CA ASP A 175 -0.99 3.11 11.53
C ASP A 175 -0.98 2.37 10.18
N ALA A 176 -2.02 1.58 9.87
CA ALA A 176 -2.13 0.89 8.59
C ALA A 176 -2.22 1.84 7.38
N THR A 177 -2.99 2.93 7.49
CA THR A 177 -3.13 3.95 6.43
C THR A 177 -1.81 4.64 6.14
N ILE A 178 -1.07 5.03 7.19
CA ILE A 178 0.26 5.65 7.04
C ILE A 178 1.23 4.65 6.40
N ALA A 179 1.28 3.42 6.91
CA ALA A 179 2.17 2.39 6.38
C ALA A 179 1.85 2.05 4.91
N GLY A 180 0.57 1.98 4.54
CA GLY A 180 0.12 1.79 3.16
C GLY A 180 0.50 2.96 2.26
N GLY A 181 0.31 4.20 2.72
CA GLY A 181 0.74 5.39 1.99
C GLY A 181 2.26 5.44 1.76
N MET A 182 3.04 5.03 2.76
CA MET A 182 4.50 4.93 2.65
C MET A 182 4.92 3.84 1.68
N ALA A 183 4.29 2.66 1.73
CA ALA A 183 4.59 1.56 0.83
C ALA A 183 4.24 1.92 -0.62
N LEU A 184 3.07 2.52 -0.85
CA LEU A 184 2.70 3.01 -2.18
C LEU A 184 3.68 4.06 -2.67
N ARG A 185 3.99 5.09 -1.86
CA ARG A 185 4.81 6.20 -2.31
C ARG A 185 6.29 5.85 -2.45
N ALA A 186 6.92 5.52 -1.33
CA ALA A 186 8.36 5.46 -1.22
C ALA A 186 8.94 4.09 -1.62
N ALA A 187 8.10 3.07 -1.88
CA ALA A 187 8.58 1.74 -2.24
C ALA A 187 8.14 1.27 -3.64
N MET A 188 6.98 1.70 -4.14
CA MET A 188 6.41 1.14 -5.36
C MET A 188 6.11 2.18 -6.43
N ALA A 189 5.55 3.33 -6.08
CA ALA A 189 5.19 4.34 -7.06
C ALA A 189 6.44 5.00 -7.62
N LYS A 190 6.47 5.11 -8.94
CA LYS A 190 7.56 5.76 -9.65
C LYS A 190 7.69 7.23 -9.26
N GLY A 191 8.93 7.64 -8.98
CA GLY A 191 9.30 9.00 -8.60
C GLY A 191 8.86 9.42 -7.19
N GLY A 192 8.33 8.51 -6.38
CA GLY A 192 7.84 8.78 -5.02
C GLY A 192 8.91 8.87 -3.94
#